data_AF-A0A849QW52-F1
#
_entry.id   AF-A0A849QW52-F1
#
_cell.length_a   1.000
_cell.length_b   1.000
_cell.length_c   1.000
_cell.angle_alpha   90.00
_cell.angle_beta   90.00
_cell.angle_gamma   90.00
#
_symmetry.space_group_name_H-M   'P 1'
#
loop_
_entity.id
_entity.type
_entity.pdbx_description
1 polymer ?
#
loop_
_entity_poly.entity_id
_entity_poly.type
_entity_poly.pdbx_seq_one_letter_code
_entity_poly.pdbx_strand_id
1 'polypeptide(L)' 'MIPVRCYTCGRIVSDVWDVYKERIKQEDPGQVLDDLGVKRYCCRRMLLTHAELIDEIAPYE' A
#
# COMPACT_ATOMS: atom_id res chain seq x y z
N MET A 1 5.86 5.11 -4.96
CA MET A 1 6.43 5.58 -3.66
C MET A 1 5.30 5.84 -2.67
N ILE A 2 5.17 4.99 -1.65
CA ILE A 2 4.10 5.06 -0.63
C ILE A 2 4.58 5.79 0.64
N PRO A 3 3.68 6.44 1.43
CA PRO A 3 4.02 6.89 2.77
C PRO A 3 4.61 5.77 3.65
N VAL A 4 5.73 6.09 4.31
CA VAL A 4 6.45 5.16 5.22
C VAL A 4 5.55 4.71 6.39
N ARG A 5 4.74 5.63 6.92
CA ARG A 5 3.80 5.37 8.01
C ARG A 5 2.39 5.82 7.63
N CYS A 6 1.38 5.17 8.20
CA CYS A 6 -0.01 5.60 8.07
C CYS A 6 -0.24 6.95 8.78
N TYR A 7 -0.92 7.87 8.10
CA TYR A 7 -1.23 9.20 8.62
C TYR A 7 -2.09 9.20 9.90
N THR A 8 -2.86 8.16 10.16
CA THR A 8 -3.75 8.08 11.34
C THR A 8 -3.17 7.23 12.46
N CYS A 9 -2.74 6.01 12.14
CA CYS A 9 -2.30 5.03 13.15
C CYS A 9 -0.80 5.10 13.46
N GLY A 10 0.01 5.76 12.62
CA GLY A 10 1.47 5.81 12.76
C GLY A 10 2.19 4.47 12.52
N ARG A 11 1.45 3.38 12.25
CA ARG A 11 2.03 2.08 11.89
C ARG A 11 2.83 2.22 10.60
N ILE A 12 3.93 1.49 10.50
CA ILE A 12 4.71 1.36 9.25
C ILE A 12 3.84 0.63 8.22
N VAL A 13 3.80 1.16 7.00
CA VAL A 13 2.99 0.63 5.87
C VAL A 13 3.84 0.37 4.63
N SER A 14 5.02 1.01 4.51
CA SER A 14 5.88 0.83 3.34
C SER A 14 6.49 -0.57 3.25
N ASP A 15 6.67 -1.26 4.37
CA ASP A 15 7.25 -2.61 4.43
C ASP A 15 6.39 -3.66 3.73
N VAL A 16 5.07 -3.47 3.72
CA VAL A 16 4.10 -4.41 3.13
C VAL A 16 3.68 -4.05 1.71
N TRP A 17 4.06 -2.87 1.19
CA TRP A 17 3.56 -2.35 -0.08
C TRP A 17 3.98 -3.20 -1.28
N ASP A 18 5.25 -3.55 -1.39
CA ASP A 18 5.76 -4.29 -2.55
C ASP A 18 5.11 -5.68 -2.65
N VAL A 19 4.94 -6.35 -1.51
CA VAL A 19 4.26 -7.65 -1.42
C VAL A 19 2.77 -7.52 -1.78
N TYR A 20 2.11 -6.47 -1.29
CA TYR A 20 0.71 -6.19 -1.61
C TYR A 20 0.51 -5.93 -3.12
N LYS A 21 1.39 -5.13 -3.74
CA LYS A 21 1.34 -4.79 -5.17
C LYS A 21 1.50 -6.00 -6.09
N GLU A 22 2.32 -6.98 -5.71
CA GLU A 22 2.47 -8.21 -6.49
C GLU A 22 1.29 -9.17 -6.29
N ARG A 23 0.79 -9.32 -5.04
CA ARG A 23 -0.31 -10.25 -4.74
C ARG A 23 -1.66 -9.81 -5.29
N ILE A 24 -1.97 -8.51 -5.30
CA ILE A 24 -3.24 -7.99 -5.81
C ILE A 24 -3.46 -8.27 -7.32
N LYS A 25 -2.41 -8.65 -8.05
CA LYS A 25 -2.52 -9.08 -9.46
C LYS A 25 -3.18 -10.45 -9.61
N GLN A 26 -3.19 -11.27 -8.55
CA GLN A 26 -3.66 -12.65 -8.58
C GLN A 26 -4.75 -12.94 -7.53
N GLU A 27 -4.76 -12.21 -6.42
CA GLU A 27 -5.62 -12.45 -5.25
C GLU A 27 -6.54 -11.25 -4.94
N ASP A 28 -7.59 -11.49 -4.17
CA ASP A 28 -8.51 -10.43 -3.72
C ASP A 28 -7.81 -9.47 -2.73
N PRO A 29 -7.95 -8.13 -2.92
CA PRO A 29 -7.28 -7.15 -2.06
C PRO A 29 -7.61 -7.30 -0.58
N GLY A 30 -8.83 -7.72 -0.24
CA GLY A 30 -9.28 -7.92 1.14
C GLY A 30 -8.52 -9.05 1.82
N GLN A 31 -8.41 -10.20 1.15
CA GLN A 31 -7.69 -11.38 1.65
C GLN A 31 -6.20 -11.10 1.83
N VAL A 32 -5.58 -10.44 0.84
CA VAL A 32 -4.16 -10.06 0.92
C VAL A 32 -3.90 -9.14 2.13
N LEU A 33 -4.79 -8.17 2.40
CA LEU A 33 -4.65 -7.27 3.54
C LEU A 33 -4.83 -7.98 4.88
N ASP A 34 -5.67 -9.01 4.94
CA ASP A 34 -5.86 -9.85 6.11
C ASP A 34 -4.61 -10.70 6.39
N ASP A 35 -4.05 -11.32 5.35
CA ASP A 35 -2.83 -12.14 5.42
C ASP A 35 -1.58 -11.34 5.79
N LEU A 36 -1.47 -10.11 5.28
CA LEU A 36 -0.39 -9.17 5.66
C LEU A 36 -0.56 -8.59 7.08
N GLY A 37 -1.63 -8.98 7.79
CA GLY A 37 -1.88 -8.55 9.16
C GLY A 37 -2.25 -7.07 9.29
N VAL A 38 -2.76 -6.45 8.22
CA VAL A 38 -3.19 -5.05 8.22
C VAL A 38 -4.61 -4.96 8.79
N LYS A 39 -4.77 -5.02 10.11
CA LYS A 39 -6.11 -5.14 10.74
C LYS A 39 -6.94 -3.84 10.75
N ARG A 40 -6.31 -2.67 10.89
CA ARG A 40 -7.02 -1.39 11.05
C ARG A 40 -7.37 -0.77 9.70
N TYR A 41 -8.62 -0.33 9.55
CA TYR A 41 -9.12 0.30 8.32
C TYR A 41 -8.30 1.53 7.89
N CYS A 42 -7.80 2.32 8.86
CA CYS A 42 -7.01 3.51 8.55
C CYS A 42 -5.67 3.19 7.89
N CYS A 43 -5.03 2.08 8.29
CA CYS A 43 -3.79 1.62 7.67
C CYS A 43 -4.10 0.90 6.32
N ARG A 44 -5.24 0.22 6.18
CA ARG A 44 -5.72 -0.36 4.88
C ARG A 44 -5.98 0.69 3.82
N ARG A 45 -6.59 1.83 4.19
CA ARG A 45 -6.87 2.94 3.27
C ARG A 45 -5.62 3.39 2.51
N MET A 46 -4.48 3.43 3.21
CA MET A 46 -3.21 3.86 2.62
C MET A 46 -2.78 2.96 1.47
N LEU A 47 -3.00 1.65 1.57
CA LEU A 47 -2.65 0.67 0.54
C LEU A 47 -3.68 0.65 -0.60
N LEU A 48 -4.97 0.72 -0.27
CA LEU A 48 -6.05 0.63 -1.26
C LEU A 48 -6.14 1.85 -2.19
N THR A 49 -5.81 3.04 -1.68
CA THR A 49 -5.95 4.30 -2.42
C THR A 49 -4.63 4.87 -2.90
N HIS A 50 -3.53 4.12 -2.81
CA HIS A 50 -2.24 4.59 -3.27
C HIS A 50 -2.18 4.63 -4.80
N ALA A 51 -1.82 5.80 -5.35
CA ALA A 51 -1.50 5.96 -6.76
C ALA A 51 0.00 6.21 -6.91
N GLU A 52 0.68 5.37 -7.69
CA GLU A 52 2.09 5.52 -8.02
C GLU A 52 2.24 6.35 -9.29
N LEU A 53 2.38 7.67 -9.12
CA LEU A 53 2.56 8.61 -10.23
C LEU A 53 4.04 8.89 -10.53
N ILE A 54 4.96 8.32 -9.74
CA ILE A 54 6.38 8.70 -9.79
C ILE A 54 7.03 8.24 -11.10
N ASP A 55 6.62 7.08 -11.62
CA ASP A 55 7.14 6.53 -12.87
C ASP A 55 6.71 7.37 -14.09
N GLU A 56 5.57 8.06 -13.99
CA GLU A 56 5.06 8.95 -15.03
C GLU A 56 5.72 10.32 -15.01
N ILE A 57 6.12 10.81 -13.82
CA ILE A 57 6.70 12.15 -13.64
C ILE A 57 8.22 12.14 -13.86
N ALA A 58 8.92 11.05 -13.48
CA ALA A 58 10.38 10.94 -13.57
C ALA A 58 11.00 11.27 -14.94
N PRO A 59 10.38 11.00 -16.11
CA PRO A 59 10.95 11.34 -17.42
C PRO A 59 10.97 12.85 -17.73
N TYR A 60 10.24 13.66 -16.98
CA TYR A 60 10.12 15.10 -17.19
C TYR A 60 11.01 15.92 -16.26
N GLU A 61 11.84 15.27 -15.44
CA GLU A 61 12.87 15.86 -14.59
C GLU A 61 14.26 15.88 -15.24
#